data_AF-A0A3L7XMN7-F1
#
_entry.id   AF-A0A3L7XMN7-F1
#
_cell.length_a   1.000
_cell.length_b   1.000
_cell.length_c   1.000
_cell.angle_alpha   90.00
_cell.angle_beta   90.00
_cell.angle_gamma   90.00
#
_symmetry.space_group_name_H-M   'P 1'
#
loop_
_entity.id
_entity.type
_entity.pdbx_description
1 polymer ?
#
loop_
_entity_poly.entity_id
_entity_poly.type
_entity_poly.pdbx_seq_one_letter_code
_entity_poly.pdbx_strand_id
1 'polypeptide(L)' 'VQASYRVPGYPSSYFIDRQGRVAAVHLGILTEDQLVARLATILR' A
#
# COMPACT_ATOMS: atom_id res chain seq x y z
N VAL A 1 14.44 9.77 3.11
CA VAL A 1 13.00 9.40 3.06
C VAL A 1 12.75 8.16 2.19
N GLN A 2 13.28 8.08 0.96
CA GLN A 2 13.06 6.92 0.06
C GLN A 2 13.77 5.62 0.50
N ALA A 3 14.97 5.72 1.09
CA ALA A 3 15.74 4.55 1.57
C ALA A 3 15.08 3.82 2.77
N SER A 4 14.22 4.50 3.54
CA SER A 4 13.61 3.96 4.76
C SER A 4 12.60 2.85 4.47
N TYR A 5 11.90 2.93 3.33
CA TYR A 5 10.87 1.97 2.93
C TYR A 5 11.42 0.73 2.22
N ARG A 6 12.73 0.66 1.95
CA ARG A 6 13.36 -0.43 1.17
C ARG A 6 12.52 -0.83 -0.05
N VAL A 7 12.10 0.16 -0.84
CA VAL A 7 11.17 -0.02 -1.95
C VAL A 7 11.68 -1.12 -2.90
N PRO A 8 11.00 -2.28 -2.99
CA PRO A 8 11.55 -3.44 -3.71
C PRO A 8 11.40 -3.34 -5.24
N GLY A 9 10.63 -2.37 -5.73
CA GLY A 9 10.45 -2.07 -7.15
C GLY A 9 9.48 -0.90 -7.36
N TYR A 10 9.43 -0.37 -8.59
CA TYR A 10 8.54 0.73 -8.98
C TYR A 10 7.56 0.32 -10.09
N PRO A 11 6.32 0.83 -10.10
CA PRO A 11 5.68 1.56 -9.00
C PRO A 11 5.37 0.63 -7.81
N SER A 12 5.24 1.21 -6.62
CA SER A 12 4.85 0.50 -5.40
C SER A 12 3.88 1.33 -4.58
N SER A 13 2.95 0.66 -3.89
CA SER A 13 1.97 1.28 -3.00
C SER A 13 2.01 0.60 -1.64
N TYR A 14 2.08 1.40 -0.58
CA TYR A 14 2.00 0.94 0.81
C TYR A 14 0.67 1.37 1.40
N PHE A 15 -0.04 0.43 2.02
CA PHE A 15 -1.29 0.68 2.70
C PHE A 15 -1.04 0.66 4.20
N ILE A 16 -1.33 1.77 4.86
CA ILE A 16 -1.04 1.98 6.28
C ILE A 16 -2.38 2.06 7.03
N ASP A 17 -2.51 1.27 8.11
CA ASP A 17 -3.71 1.27 8.95
C ASP A 17 -3.76 2.48 9.90
N ARG A 18 -4.86 2.59 10.67
CA ARG A 18 -5.08 3.69 11.62
C ARG A 18 -4.08 3.72 12.77
N GLN A 19 -3.39 2.60 13.04
CA GLN A 19 -2.37 2.48 14.07
C GLN A 19 -0.97 2.79 13.53
N GLY A 20 -0.87 3.21 12.26
CA GLY A 20 0.40 3.55 11.60
C GLY A 20 1.21 2.34 11.17
N ARG A 21 0.60 1.13 11.12
CA ARG A 21 1.30 -0.10 10.71
C ARG A 21 1.07 -0.36 9.23
N VAL A 22 2.06 -0.97 8.56
CA VAL A 22 1.91 -1.40 7.17
C VAL A 22 0.96 -2.61 7.12
N ALA A 23 -0.25 -2.39 6.65
CA ALA A 23 -1.25 -3.43 6.47
C ALA A 23 -1.02 -4.24 5.18
N ALA A 24 -0.45 -3.60 4.15
CA ALA A 24 -0.12 -4.26 2.88
C ALA A 24 0.88 -3.49 2.01
N VAL A 25 1.49 -4.21 1.08
CA VAL A 25 2.32 -3.66 0.00
C VAL A 25 1.80 -4.20 -1.34
N HIS A 26 1.71 -3.33 -2.34
CA HIS A 26 1.40 -3.67 -3.73
C HIS A 26 2.55 -3.25 -4.63
N LEU A 27 2.96 -4.14 -5.55
CA LEU A 27 4.02 -3.88 -6.52
C LEU A 27 3.46 -3.90 -7.93
N GLY A 28 3.92 -2.97 -8.75
CA GLY A 28 3.40 -2.76 -10.10
C GLY A 28 2.17 -1.85 -10.10
N ILE A 29 1.57 -1.71 -11.28
CA ILE A 29 0.42 -0.83 -11.49
C ILE A 29 -0.74 -1.31 -10.61
N LEU A 30 -1.34 -0.37 -9.90
CA LEU A 30 -2.53 -0.59 -9.08
C LEU A 30 -3.74 -0.07 -9.86
N THR A 31 -4.74 -0.92 -10.09
CA THR A 31 -5.99 -0.49 -10.71
C THR A 31 -6.93 0.16 -9.67
N GLU A 32 -7.91 0.92 -10.13
CA GLU A 32 -8.90 1.55 -9.26
C GLU A 32 -9.69 0.52 -8.44
N ASP A 33 -10.14 -0.58 -9.06
CA ASP A 33 -10.84 -1.66 -8.34
C ASP A 33 -9.98 -2.28 -7.24
N GLN A 34 -8.70 -2.50 -7.52
CA GLN A 34 -7.75 -3.03 -6.54
C GLN A 34 -7.51 -2.05 -5.39
N LEU A 35 -7.45 -0.76 -5.69
CA LEU A 35 -7.35 0.30 -4.70
C LEU A 35 -8.58 0.29 -3.78
N VAL A 36 -9.79 0.32 -4.35
CA VAL A 36 -11.05 0.34 -3.59
C VAL A 36 -11.16 -0.89 -2.69
N ALA A 37 -10.90 -2.08 -3.21
CA ALA A 37 -10.94 -3.32 -2.43
C ALA A 37 -9.93 -3.30 -1.26
N ARG A 38 -8.75 -2.72 -1.47
CA ARG A 38 -7.75 -2.60 -0.42
C ARG A 38 -8.16 -1.58 0.64
N LEU A 39 -8.69 -0.43 0.24
CA LEU A 39 -9.19 0.59 1.16
C LEU A 39 -10.33 0.06 2.02
N ALA A 40 -11.27 -0.70 1.44
CA ALA A 40 -12.35 -1.35 2.19
C ALA A 40 -11.85 -2.34 3.25
N THR A 41 -10.66 -2.91 3.06
CA THR A 41 -10.04 -3.81 4.04
C THR A 41 -9.38 -3.06 5.21
N ILE A 42 -8.70 -1.95 4.92
CA ILE A 42 -7.93 -1.19 5.95
C ILE A 42 -8.78 -0.17 6.73
N LEU A 43 -9.96 0.19 6.25
CA LEU A 43 -10.85 1.17 6.88
C LEU A 43 -11.87 0.57 7.86
N ARG A 44 -11.89 -0.75 8.01
CA ARG A 44 -12.66 -1.43 9.06
C ARG A 44 -12.09 -1.09 10.44
#